data_AF-A0A849YYU5-F1
#
_entry.id   AF-A0A849YYU5-F1
#
_cell.length_a   1.000
_cell.length_b   1.000
_cell.length_c   1.000
_cell.angle_alpha   90.00
_cell.angle_beta   90.00
_cell.angle_gamma   90.00
#
_symmetry.space_group_name_H-M   'P 1'
#
loop_
_entity.id
_entity.type
_entity.pdbx_description
1 polymer ?
#
loop_
_entity_poly.entity_id
_entity_poly.type
_entity_poly.pdbx_seq_one_letter_code
_entity_poly.pdbx_strand_id
1 'polypeptide(L)'
;MSDRDDDPKPIGEKLSFDPTRELGELLDELTTLLKNPDVVSALSERGINASLALLAVDGVEAYLTGDKAQAADDLRTVAEEIEGRLKFGQDPPSA
;
A
#
# COMPACT_ATOMS: atom_id res chain seq x y z
N MET A 1 58.07 22.08 -5.65
CA MET A 1 57.60 20.75 -5.21
C MET A 1 56.82 20.98 -3.92
N SER A 2 55.50 20.96 -3.99
CA SER A 2 54.62 20.95 -2.83
C SER A 2 53.74 19.74 -3.00
N ASP A 3 54.03 18.74 -2.18
CA ASP A 3 53.42 17.42 -2.22
C ASP A 3 51.96 17.48 -1.77
N ARG A 4 51.12 16.99 -2.67
CA ARG A 4 49.83 16.30 -2.48
C ARG A 4 49.30 16.21 -1.04
N ASP A 5 48.39 17.11 -0.70
CA ASP A 5 47.28 16.83 0.21
C ASP A 5 46.09 16.33 -0.65
N ASP A 6 46.19 15.09 -1.12
CA ASP A 6 45.09 14.39 -1.79
C ASP A 6 44.51 13.41 -0.76
N ASP A 7 43.74 13.96 0.17
CA ASP A 7 43.00 13.18 1.16
C ASP A 7 42.02 12.24 0.41
N PRO A 8 42.12 10.91 0.59
CA PRO A 8 41.23 9.99 -0.11
C PRO A 8 39.82 10.17 0.44
N LYS A 9 38.93 10.74 -0.40
CA LYS A 9 37.49 10.79 -0.11
C LYS A 9 37.01 9.37 0.16
N PRO A 10 36.26 9.11 1.25
CA PRO A 10 35.81 7.77 1.58
C PRO A 10 34.94 7.22 0.45
N ILE A 11 35.48 6.24 -0.27
CA ILE A 11 34.79 5.47 -1.30
C ILE A 11 33.85 4.52 -0.55
N GLY A 12 32.59 4.95 -0.36
CA GLY A 12 31.62 4.12 0.34
C GLY A 12 30.33 4.81 0.75
N GLU A 13 30.00 5.97 0.19
CA GLU A 13 28.67 6.55 0.37
C GLU A 13 27.67 5.59 -0.29
N LYS A 14 26.99 4.78 0.52
CA LYS A 14 25.83 4.01 0.07
C LYS A 14 24.89 5.03 -0.54
N LEU A 15 24.74 5.01 -1.87
CA LEU A 15 23.65 5.69 -2.56
C LEU A 15 22.37 5.26 -1.85
N SER A 16 21.81 6.15 -1.02
CA SER A 16 20.55 5.89 -0.36
C SER A 16 19.48 5.99 -1.43
N PHE A 17 19.03 4.86 -1.93
CA PHE A 17 17.83 4.80 -2.75
C PHE A 17 16.63 4.96 -1.82
N ASP A 18 15.91 6.06 -1.97
CA ASP A 18 14.65 6.30 -1.28
C ASP A 18 13.49 5.98 -2.25
N PRO A 19 12.83 4.82 -2.09
CA PRO A 19 11.74 4.40 -2.97
C PRO A 19 10.41 5.09 -2.66
N THR A 20 10.33 5.92 -1.61
CA THR A 20 9.06 6.42 -1.06
C THR A 20 8.22 7.13 -2.12
N ARG A 21 8.88 7.90 -2.99
CA ARG A 21 8.20 8.61 -4.08
C ARG A 21 7.58 7.65 -5.10
N GLU A 22 8.37 6.72 -5.62
CA GLU A 22 7.92 5.78 -6.66
C GLU A 22 6.80 4.87 -6.12
N LEU A 23 6.91 4.45 -4.86
CA LEU A 23 5.87 3.68 -4.18
C LEU A 23 4.59 4.51 -3.97
N GLY A 24 4.71 5.77 -3.58
CA GLY A 24 3.56 6.67 -3.45
C GLY A 24 2.83 6.87 -4.78
N GLU A 25 3.57 7.17 -5.85
CA GLU A 25 2.99 7.33 -7.20
C GLU A 25 2.24 6.05 -7.66
N LEU A 26 2.80 4.85 -7.40
CA LEU A 26 2.14 3.59 -7.71
C LEU A 26 0.85 3.36 -6.90
N LEU A 27 0.86 3.70 -5.60
CA LEU A 27 -0.31 3.55 -4.73
C LEU A 27 -1.41 4.56 -5.09
N ASP A 28 -1.05 5.77 -5.51
CA ASP A 28 -1.96 6.77 -6.05
C ASP A 28 -2.63 6.32 -7.36
N GLU A 29 -1.86 5.71 -8.26
CA GLU A 29 -2.39 5.12 -9.50
C GLU A 29 -3.36 3.98 -9.20
N LEU A 30 -3.01 3.09 -8.27
CA LEU A 30 -3.90 2.00 -7.84
C LEU A 30 -5.17 2.55 -7.18
N THR A 31 -5.06 3.55 -6.32
CA THR A 31 -6.20 4.24 -5.70
C THR A 31 -7.12 4.85 -6.75
N THR A 32 -6.55 5.48 -7.78
CA THR A 32 -7.30 6.05 -8.90
C THR A 32 -8.05 4.96 -9.66
N LEU A 33 -7.40 3.82 -9.92
CA LEU A 33 -8.00 2.68 -10.58
C LEU A 33 -9.15 2.07 -9.76
N LEU A 34 -8.99 1.94 -8.44
CA LEU A 34 -10.01 1.41 -7.53
C LEU A 34 -11.22 2.33 -7.37
N LYS A 35 -11.10 3.62 -7.74
CA LYS A 35 -12.21 4.58 -7.77
C LYS A 35 -12.93 4.60 -9.12
N ASN A 36 -12.42 3.93 -10.14
CA ASN A 36 -13.06 3.86 -11.46
C ASN A 36 -14.33 2.99 -11.41
N PRO A 37 -15.51 3.50 -11.83
CA PRO A 37 -16.77 2.76 -11.75
C PRO A 37 -16.79 1.41 -12.47
N ASP A 38 -16.14 1.30 -13.63
CA ASP A 38 -16.08 0.06 -14.40
C ASP A 38 -15.23 -1.00 -13.68
N VAL A 39 -14.13 -0.55 -13.05
CA VAL A 39 -13.27 -1.40 -12.21
C VAL A 39 -14.03 -1.86 -10.97
N VAL A 40 -14.74 -0.95 -10.29
CA VAL A 40 -15.58 -1.27 -9.13
C VAL A 40 -16.63 -2.31 -9.50
N SER A 41 -17.28 -2.15 -10.66
CA SER A 41 -18.26 -3.11 -11.18
C SER A 41 -17.63 -4.49 -11.39
N ALA A 42 -16.51 -4.56 -12.12
CA ALA A 42 -15.81 -5.81 -12.40
C ALA A 42 -15.27 -6.51 -11.14
N LEU A 43 -14.82 -5.74 -10.13
CA LEU A 43 -14.40 -6.28 -8.83
C LEU A 43 -15.59 -6.82 -8.03
N SER A 44 -16.72 -6.10 -8.05
CA SER A 44 -17.93 -6.49 -7.33
C SER A 44 -18.52 -7.80 -7.88
N GLU A 45 -18.48 -8.02 -9.20
CA GLU A 45 -18.86 -9.31 -9.82
C GLU A 45 -18.02 -10.48 -9.32
N ARG A 46 -16.80 -10.21 -8.85
CA ARG A 46 -15.89 -11.21 -8.25
C ARG A 46 -16.00 -11.28 -6.73
N GLY A 47 -16.98 -10.60 -6.13
CA GLY A 47 -17.16 -10.51 -4.68
C GLY A 47 -16.11 -9.65 -3.97
N ILE A 48 -15.31 -8.86 -4.70
CA ILE A 48 -14.29 -7.99 -4.13
C ILE A 48 -14.92 -6.62 -3.86
N ASN A 49 -14.86 -6.17 -2.61
CA ASN A 49 -15.34 -4.85 -2.21
C ASN A 49 -14.27 -3.80 -2.44
N ALA A 50 -14.53 -2.84 -3.33
CA ALA A 50 -13.58 -1.79 -3.69
C ALA A 50 -13.23 -0.87 -2.50
N SER A 51 -14.16 -0.57 -1.61
CA SER A 51 -13.87 0.23 -0.40
C SER A 51 -12.91 -0.50 0.54
N LEU A 52 -13.04 -1.81 0.67
CA LEU A 52 -12.11 -2.64 1.46
C LEU A 52 -10.74 -2.74 0.79
N ALA A 53 -10.70 -2.79 -0.54
CA ALA A 53 -9.45 -2.75 -1.31
C ALA A 53 -8.75 -1.39 -1.15
N LEU A 54 -9.49 -0.27 -1.15
CA LEU A 54 -8.94 1.06 -0.88
C LEU A 54 -8.34 1.14 0.53
N LEU A 55 -9.06 0.65 1.56
CA LEU A 55 -8.52 0.61 2.93
C LEU A 55 -7.24 -0.24 3.03
N ALA A 56 -7.14 -1.32 2.25
CA ALA A 56 -5.91 -2.11 2.19
C ALA A 56 -4.73 -1.33 1.57
N VAL A 57 -4.99 -0.50 0.56
CA VAL A 57 -3.99 0.40 -0.04
C VAL A 57 -3.54 1.44 0.98
N ASP A 58 -4.48 2.08 1.68
CA ASP A 58 -4.18 3.06 2.74
C ASP A 58 -3.30 2.44 3.83
N GLY A 59 -3.62 1.22 4.28
CA GLY A 59 -2.81 0.50 5.28
C GLY A 59 -1.41 0.14 4.78
N VAL A 60 -1.25 -0.19 3.50
CA VAL A 60 0.08 -0.45 2.89
C VAL A 60 0.88 0.84 2.78
N GLU A 61 0.27 1.95 2.35
CA GLU A 61 0.91 3.25 2.28
C GLU A 61 1.40 3.70 3.66
N ALA A 62 0.54 3.61 4.67
CA ALA A 62 0.88 3.91 6.06
C ALA A 62 2.08 3.08 6.55
N TYR A 63 2.13 1.78 6.20
CA TYR A 63 3.24 0.92 6.60
C TYR A 63 4.57 1.36 5.96
N LEU A 64 4.54 1.67 4.66
CA LEU A 64 5.71 2.04 3.87
C LEU A 64 6.25 3.44 4.25
N THR A 65 5.37 4.35 4.66
CA THR A 65 5.73 5.71 5.13
C THR A 65 6.10 5.77 6.61
N GLY A 66 5.92 4.66 7.35
CA GLY A 66 6.35 4.51 8.73
C GLY A 66 5.26 4.76 9.78
N ASP A 67 4.03 5.06 9.38
CA ASP A 67 2.86 5.10 10.28
C ASP A 67 2.36 3.68 10.59
N LYS A 68 3.11 2.99 11.44
CA LYS A 68 2.83 1.60 11.83
C LYS A 68 1.54 1.46 12.62
N ALA A 69 1.09 2.51 13.31
CA ALA A 69 -0.13 2.45 14.11
C ALA A 69 -1.34 2.41 13.17
N GLN A 70 -1.41 3.36 12.24
CA GLN A 70 -2.45 3.41 11.22
C GLN A 70 -2.46 2.13 10.36
N ALA A 71 -1.29 1.70 9.89
CA ALA A 71 -1.16 0.47 9.12
C ALA A 71 -1.69 -0.76 9.87
N ALA A 72 -1.39 -0.89 11.17
CA ALA A 72 -1.83 -2.02 11.97
C ALA A 72 -3.34 -2.03 12.19
N ASP A 73 -3.97 -0.87 12.28
CA ASP A 73 -5.42 -0.76 12.44
C ASP A 73 -6.14 -1.02 11.11
N ASP A 74 -5.72 -0.38 10.01
CA ASP A 74 -6.34 -0.55 8.70
C ASP A 74 -6.23 -1.99 8.19
N LEU A 75 -5.03 -2.58 8.27
CA LEU A 75 -4.82 -3.96 7.80
C LEU A 75 -5.53 -4.99 8.69
N ARG A 76 -5.73 -4.69 9.99
CA ARG A 76 -6.55 -5.52 10.87
C ARG A 76 -8.01 -5.48 10.44
N THR A 77 -8.56 -4.29 10.22
CA THR A 77 -9.93 -4.13 9.73
C THR A 77 -10.12 -4.86 8.39
N VAL A 78 -9.17 -4.74 7.46
CA VAL A 78 -9.19 -5.48 6.19
C VAL A 78 -9.24 -6.98 6.41
N ALA A 79 -8.37 -7.52 7.28
CA ALA A 79 -8.34 -8.95 7.58
C ALA A 79 -9.66 -9.43 8.22
N GLU A 80 -10.18 -8.71 9.21
CA GLU A 80 -11.42 -9.05 9.92
C GLU A 80 -12.62 -9.09 8.96
N GLU A 81 -12.73 -8.12 8.06
CA GLU A 81 -13.79 -8.05 7.05
C GLU A 81 -13.69 -9.16 6.00
N ILE A 82 -12.48 -9.47 5.52
CA ILE A 82 -12.26 -10.59 4.59
C ILE A 82 -12.65 -11.90 5.27
N GLU A 83 -12.20 -12.12 6.51
CA GLU A 83 -12.56 -13.30 7.28
C GLU A 83 -14.06 -13.41 7.53
N GLY A 84 -14.72 -12.30 7.89
CA GLY A 84 -16.17 -12.24 8.06
C GLY A 84 -16.88 -12.70 6.79
N ARG A 85 -16.50 -12.15 5.64
CA ARG A 85 -17.08 -12.50 4.34
C ARG A 85 -16.84 -13.96 3.93
N LEU A 86 -15.68 -14.53 4.29
CA LEU A 86 -15.40 -15.95 4.07
C LEU A 86 -16.29 -16.85 4.96
N LYS A 87 -16.51 -16.45 6.22
CA LYS A 87 -17.34 -17.20 7.19
C LYS A 87 -18.84 -17.12 6.86
N PHE A 88 -19.31 -15.98 6.36
CA PHE A 88 -20.71 -15.75 5.98
C PHE A 88 -20.99 -15.95 4.48
N GLY A 89 -19.99 -16.39 3.71
CA GLY A 89 -20.00 -16.77 2.29
C GLY A 89 -21.23 -16.36 1.47
N GLN A 90 -21.11 -15.29 0.68
CA GLN A 90 -21.97 -14.93 -0.48
C GLN A 90 -23.51 -14.94 -0.33
N ASP A 91 -24.10 -15.31 0.80
CA ASP A 91 -25.54 -15.26 1.02
C ASP A 91 -25.89 -13.94 1.73
N PRO A 92 -26.62 -13.02 1.08
CA PRO A 92 -27.22 -11.91 1.81
C PRO A 92 -28.17 -12.48 2.86
N PRO A 93 -28.31 -11.82 4.04
CA PRO A 93 -29.25 -12.26 5.06
C PRO A 93 -30.64 -12.39 4.44
N SER A 94 -31.21 -13.60 4.49
CA SER A 94 -32.61 -13.81 4.16
C SER A 94 -33.47 -12.89 5.02
N ALA A 95 -34.27 -12.08 4.34
CA ALA A 95 -35.20 -11.12 4.94
C ALA A 95 -36.18 -11.76 5.94
#